data_AF-A0A7W6JRN6-F1
#
_entry.id   AF-A0A7W6JRN6-F1
#
_cell.length_a   1.000
_cell.length_b   1.000
_cell.length_c   1.000
_cell.angle_alpha   90.00
_cell.angle_beta   90.00
_cell.angle_gamma   90.00
#
_symmetry.space_group_name_H-M   'P 1'
#
loop_
_entity.id
_entity.type
_entity.pdbx_description
1 polymer ?
#
loop_
_entity_poly.entity_id
_entity_poly.type
_entity_poly.pdbx_seq_one_letter_code
_entity_poly.pdbx_strand_id
1 'polypeptide(L)' 'MTISILQQDAKREALVEFPPPKRLLKGLPRGRLQLDDATISRCVRAALSAGWEPMSRGRPMVFMVDAEGN' A
#
# COMPACT_ATOMS: atom_id res chain seq x y z
N MET A 1 -6.75 -4.49 -3.54
CA MET A 1 -6.57 -4.63 -2.07
C MET A 1 -5.95 -3.34 -1.58
N THR A 2 -6.31 -2.85 -0.40
CA THR A 2 -5.76 -1.58 0.08
C THR A 2 -5.13 -1.76 1.45
N ILE A 3 -3.94 -1.18 1.65
CA ILE A 3 -3.30 -1.07 2.96
C ILE A 3 -3.15 0.40 3.33
N SER A 4 -3.15 0.71 4.63
CA SER A 4 -2.77 2.03 5.14
C SER A 4 -1.39 1.93 5.79
N ILE A 5 -0.51 2.86 5.43
CA ILE A 5 0.82 3.03 6.01
C ILE A 5 0.80 4.31 6.84
N LEU A 6 1.13 4.18 8.12
CA LEU A 6 1.28 5.29 9.05
C LEU A 6 2.62 5.17 9.75
N GLN A 7 3.46 6.19 9.64
CA GLN A 7 4.68 6.26 10.45
C GLN A 7 4.30 6.49 11.91
N GLN A 8 5.02 5.85 12.83
CA GLN A 8 4.86 6.10 14.26
C GLN A 8 5.03 7.59 14.55
N ASP A 9 4.15 8.14 15.40
CA ASP A 9 4.08 9.56 15.79
C ASP A 9 3.77 10.55 14.64
N ALA A 10 3.48 10.05 13.45
CA ALA A 10 2.96 10.84 12.34
C ALA A 10 1.42 10.87 12.33
N LYS A 11 0.84 11.74 11.49
CA LYS A 11 -0.61 11.85 11.33
C LYS A 11 -1.11 11.71 9.90
N ARG A 12 -0.20 11.68 8.92
CA ARG A 12 -0.56 11.62 7.51
C ARG A 12 -0.30 10.24 6.95
N GLU A 13 -1.37 9.54 6.61
CA GLU A 13 -1.31 8.19 6.05
C GLU A 13 -0.98 8.18 4.56
N ALA A 14 -0.38 7.08 4.11
CA ALA A 14 -0.37 6.66 2.71
C ALA A 14 -1.30 5.45 2.54
N LEU A 15 -2.34 5.61 1.75
CA LEU A 15 -3.22 4.52 1.31
C LEU A 15 -2.61 3.93 0.04
N VAL A 16 -2.24 2.65 0.09
CA VAL A 16 -1.61 1.95 -1.04
C VAL A 16 -2.58 0.93 -1.61
N GLU A 17 -2.92 1.10 -2.89
CA GLU A 17 -3.89 0.31 -3.62
C GLU A 17 -3.20 -0.67 -4.58
N PHE A 18 -3.40 -1.96 -4.32
CA PHE A 18 -2.94 -3.05 -5.17
C PHE A 18 -4.03 -3.46 -6.16
N PRO A 19 -3.63 -3.91 -7.37
CA PRO A 19 -4.56 -4.48 -8.33
C PRO A 19 -5.25 -5.74 -7.75
N PRO A 20 -6.41 -6.12 -8.30
CA PRO A 20 -7.06 -7.37 -7.94
C PRO A 20 -6.10 -8.57 -8.17
N PRO A 21 -5.91 -9.44 -7.18
CA PRO A 21 -5.11 -10.65 -7.35
C PRO A 21 -5.66 -11.49 -8.51
N LYS A 22 -4.76 -11.94 -9.41
CA LYS A 22 -5.14 -12.76 -10.57
C LYS A 22 -5.95 -14.01 -10.19
N ARG A 23 -5.74 -14.53 -8.98
CA ARG A 23 -6.48 -15.67 -8.43
C ARG A 23 -7.97 -15.35 -8.23
N LEU A 24 -8.32 -14.12 -7.82
CA LEU A 24 -9.71 -13.69 -7.72
C LEU A 24 -10.38 -13.53 -9.08
N LEU A 25 -9.61 -13.14 -10.10
CA LEU A 25 -10.11 -13.09 -11.49
C LEU A 25 -10.47 -14.49 -12.03
N LYS A 26 -9.92 -15.55 -11.43
CA LYS A 26 -10.21 -16.95 -11.77
C LYS A 26 -11.34 -17.57 -10.92
N GLY A 27 -12.10 -16.76 -10.18
CA GLY A 27 -13.24 -17.23 -9.36
C GLY A 27 -12.85 -18.03 -8.10
N LEU A 28 -11.56 -18.11 -7.77
CA LEU A 28 -11.09 -18.76 -6.55
C LEU A 28 -11.42 -17.90 -5.32
N PRO A 29 -11.74 -18.52 -4.17
CA PRO A 29 -12.16 -17.80 -2.98
C PRO A 29 -11.11 -16.81 -2.49
N ARG A 30 -11.60 -15.73 -1.87
CA ARG A 30 -10.80 -14.72 -1.19
C ARG A 30 -10.15 -15.33 0.06
N GLY A 31 -9.07 -16.07 -0.12
CA GLY A 31 -8.14 -16.33 0.97
C GLY A 31 -7.58 -15.01 1.51
N ARG A 32 -7.16 -14.98 2.79
CA ARG A 32 -6.48 -13.81 3.37
C ARG A 32 -5.29 -13.46 2.48
N LEU A 33 -5.30 -12.25 1.92
CA LEU A 33 -4.18 -11.74 1.15
C LEU A 33 -3.08 -11.39 2.16
N GLN A 34 -2.00 -12.16 2.12
CA GLN A 34 -0.82 -11.91 2.95
C GLN A 34 0.18 -11.14 2.08
N LEU A 35 0.64 -10.01 2.59
CA LEU A 35 1.79 -9.31 2.07
C LEU A 35 3.00 -9.76 2.90
N ASP A 36 4.13 -10.00 2.23
CA ASP A 36 5.39 -10.22 2.92
C ASP A 36 6.06 -8.87 3.27
N ASP A 37 7.00 -8.92 4.21
CA ASP A 37 7.73 -7.74 4.69
C ASP A 37 8.47 -7.02 3.55
N ALA A 38 8.90 -7.75 2.53
CA ALA A 38 9.57 -7.21 1.36
C ALA A 38 8.62 -6.32 0.53
N THR A 39 7.40 -6.79 0.28
CA THR A 39 6.36 -6.05 -0.45
C THR A 39 5.92 -4.82 0.33
N ILE A 40 5.74 -4.94 1.65
CA ILE A 40 5.43 -3.81 2.52
C ILE A 40 6.55 -2.77 2.45
N SER A 41 7.80 -3.20 2.54
CA SER A 41 8.96 -2.32 2.44
C SER A 41 9.05 -1.59 1.10
N ARG A 42 8.67 -2.23 -0.02
CA ARG A 42 8.59 -1.58 -1.34
C ARG A 42 7.50 -0.53 -1.37
N CYS A 43 6.31 -0.83 -0.83
CA CYS A 43 5.21 0.14 -0.78
C CYS A 43 5.59 1.41 -0.02
N VAL A 44 6.31 1.28 1.10
CA VAL A 44 6.84 2.43 1.85
C VAL A 44 7.78 3.26 0.97
N ARG A 45 8.73 2.63 0.28
CA ARG A 45 9.68 3.33 -0.61
C ARG A 45 8.99 3.99 -1.80
N ALA A 46 8.01 3.31 -2.41
CA ALA A 46 7.22 3.83 -3.53
C ALA A 46 6.44 5.07 -3.10
N ALA A 47 5.72 5.01 -1.96
CA ALA A 47 4.98 6.14 -1.42
C ALA A 47 5.91 7.34 -1.12
N LEU A 48 7.05 7.11 -0.45
CA LEU A 48 8.04 8.16 -0.18
C LEU A 48 8.59 8.80 -1.47
N SER A 49 8.92 7.98 -2.47
CA SER A 49 9.45 8.44 -3.76
C SER A 49 8.40 9.21 -4.57
N ALA A 50 7.12 8.89 -4.39
CA ALA A 50 5.98 9.57 -4.99
C ALA A 50 5.53 10.83 -4.22
N GLY A 51 6.30 11.27 -3.21
CA GLY A 51 6.06 12.52 -2.49
C GLY A 51 5.17 12.38 -1.25
N TRP A 52 5.01 11.19 -0.71
CA TRP A 52 4.44 11.05 0.63
C TRP A 52 5.40 11.60 1.67
N GLU A 53 4.96 12.62 2.41
CA GLU A 53 5.69 13.20 3.53
C GLU A 53 4.97 12.84 4.85
N PRO A 54 5.39 11.81 5.60
CA PRO A 54 4.65 11.30 6.75
C PRO A 54 4.43 12.34 7.85
N MET A 55 5.45 13.16 8.11
CA MET A 55 5.43 14.20 9.16
C MET A 55 4.64 15.44 8.77
N SER A 56 4.26 15.57 7.50
CA SER A 56 3.43 16.69 7.06
C SER A 56 2.00 16.55 7.58
N ARG A 57 1.26 17.66 7.58
CA ARG A 57 -0.18 17.63 7.88
C ARG A 57 -0.97 17.59 6.58
N GLY A 58 -2.13 16.94 6.62
CA GLY A 58 -3.03 16.95 5.48
C GLY A 58 -3.89 15.69 5.43
N ARG A 59 -4.62 15.56 4.32
CA ARG A 59 -5.39 14.35 4.05
C ARG A 59 -4.44 13.19 3.71
N PRO A 60 -4.88 11.94 3.93
CA PRO A 60 -4.19 10.76 3.42
C PRO A 60 -3.90 10.88 1.92
N MET A 61 -2.75 10.37 1.49
CA MET A 61 -2.38 10.29 0.08
C MET A 61 -2.65 8.89 -0.45
N VAL A 62 -3.17 8.78 -1.67
CA VAL A 62 -3.47 7.49 -2.30
C VAL A 62 -2.43 7.21 -3.38
N PHE A 63 -1.85 6.01 -3.34
CA PHE A 63 -0.88 5.52 -4.31
C PHE A 63 -1.37 4.20 -4.88
N MET A 64 -1.35 4.07 -6.20
CA MET A 64 -1.58 2.79 -6.85
C MET A 64 -0.23 2.15 -7.13
N VAL A 65 -0.07 0.89 -6.74
CA VAL A 65 1.14 0.10 -6.95
C VAL A 65 0.84 -1.12 -7.80
N ASP A 66 1.88 -1.73 -8.36
CA ASP A 66 1.75 -3.04 -8.98
C ASP A 66 1.54 -4.17 -7.95
N ALA A 67 1.51 -5.43 -8.43
CA ALA A 67 1.31 -6.58 -7.55
C ALA A 67 2.49 -6.85 -6.58
N GLU A 68 3.64 -6.22 -6.80
CA GLU A 68 4.87 -6.37 -6.04
C GLU A 68 5.16 -5.16 -5.14
N GLY A 69 4.32 -4.12 -5.19
CA GLY A 69 4.40 -2.93 -4.34
C GLY A 69 5.27 -1.81 -4.89
N ASN A 70 5.51 -1.75 -6.21
CA ASN A 70 6.21 -0.64 -6.87
C ASN A 70 5.26 0.43 -7.39
#